data_AF-A0A442S1M3-F1
#
_entry.id   AF-A0A442S1M3-F1
#
_cell.length_a   1.000
_cell.length_b   1.000
_cell.length_c   1.000
_cell.angle_alpha   90.00
_cell.angle_beta   90.00
_cell.angle_gamma   90.00
#
_symmetry.space_group_name_H-M   'P 1'
#
loop_
_entity.id
_entity.type
_entity.pdbx_description
1 polymer ?
#
loop_
_entity_poly.entity_id
_entity_poly.type
_entity_poly.pdbx_seq_one_letter_code
_entity_poly.pdbx_strand_id
1 'polypeptide(L)' 'EEGQIDPSFVITHTAGLEQGPEMYKLFRDKQDSCVKVVLKP' A
#
# COMPACT_ATOMS: atom_id res chain seq x y z
N GLU A 1 19.42 -19.74 -10.89
CA GLU A 1 18.97 -18.34 -10.89
C GLU A 1 17.93 -18.18 -9.81
N GLU A 2 18.22 -17.42 -8.76
CA GLU A 2 17.22 -17.13 -7.73
C GLU A 2 16.12 -16.27 -8.38
N GLY A 3 14.92 -16.85 -8.48
CA GLY A 3 13.75 -16.23 -9.08
C GLY A 3 13.37 -14.94 -8.37
N GLN A 4 13.84 -13.82 -8.92
CA GLN A 4 13.50 -12.48 -8.46
C GLN A 4 12.02 -12.22 -8.71
N ILE A 5 11.20 -12.40 -7.66
CA ILE A 5 9.81 -11.97 -7.67
C ILE A 5 9.80 -10.48 -7.33
N ASP A 6 9.28 -9.66 -8.24
CA ASP A 6 9.07 -8.24 -7.98
C ASP A 6 7.94 -8.07 -6.96
N PRO A 7 8.19 -7.59 -5.73
CA PRO A 7 7.15 -7.40 -4.72
C PRO A 7 6.25 -6.18 -5.01
N SER A 8 6.43 -5.48 -6.12
CA SER A 8 5.56 -4.35 -6.50
C SER A 8 4.10 -4.76 -6.66
N PHE A 9 3.81 -6.01 -7.05
CA PHE A 9 2.44 -6.48 -7.27
C PHE A 9 1.57 -6.47 -5.99
N VAL A 10 2.16 -6.46 -4.80
CA VAL A 10 1.38 -6.39 -3.54
C VAL A 10 0.99 -4.96 -3.16
N ILE A 11 1.55 -3.94 -3.83
CA ILE A 11 1.24 -2.52 -3.57
C ILE A 11 -0.07 -2.15 -4.25
N THR A 12 -1.12 -1.97 -3.45
CA THR A 12 -2.45 -1.57 -3.94
C THR A 12 -2.64 -0.06 -3.95
N HIS A 13 -2.01 0.65 -3.01
CA HIS A 13 -2.21 2.08 -2.81
C HIS A 13 -0.88 2.80 -2.57
N THR A 14 -0.73 3.98 -3.17
CA THR A 14 0.40 4.88 -2.92
C THR A 14 -0.14 6.29 -2.70
N ALA A 15 0.33 6.99 -1.68
CA ALA A 15 -0.16 8.32 -1.31
C ALA A 15 0.94 9.18 -0.67
N GLY A 16 0.69 10.50 -0.57
CA GLY A 16 1.56 11.42 0.18
C GLY A 16 1.38 11.31 1.70
N LEU A 17 2.30 11.88 2.47
CA LEU A 17 2.26 11.84 3.94
C LEU A 17 1.00 12.50 4.52
N GLU A 18 0.50 13.57 3.90
CA GLU A 18 -0.73 14.24 4.34
C GLU A 18 -1.97 13.32 4.32
N GLN A 19 -1.97 12.30 3.46
CA GLN A 19 -3.07 11.34 3.33
C GLN A 19 -2.94 10.15 4.29
N GLY A 20 -1.86 10.08 5.07
CA GLY A 20 -1.57 8.96 5.99
C GLY A 20 -2.74 8.57 6.90
N PRO A 21 -3.43 9.51 7.58
CA PRO A 21 -4.57 9.19 8.43
C PRO A 21 -5.74 8.50 7.69
N GLU A 22 -5.99 8.89 6.44
CA GLU A 22 -7.04 8.27 5.61
C GLU A 22 -6.61 6.89 5.14
N MET A 23 -5.38 6.77 4.60
CA MET A 23 -4.85 5.50 4.11
C MET A 23 -4.74 4.45 5.22
N TYR A 24 -4.45 4.86 6.46
CA TYR A 24 -4.46 3.95 7.61
C TYR A 24 -5.85 3.40 7.89
N LYS A 25 -6.90 4.24 7.84
CA LYS A 25 -8.29 3.77 8.03
C LYS A 25 -8.67 2.78 6.95
N LEU A 26 -8.37 3.09 5.68
CA LEU A 26 -8.65 2.22 4.54
C LEU A 26 -7.96 0.85 4.69
N PHE A 27 -6.68 0.84 5.07
CA PHE A 27 -5.92 -0.37 5.36
C PHE A 27 -6.49 -1.16 6.55
N ARG A 28 -6.73 -0.49 7.69
CA ARG A 28 -7.27 -1.11 8.93
C ARG A 28 -8.64 -1.73 8.69
N ASP A 29 -9.49 -1.02 7.96
CA ASP A 29 -10.89 -1.41 7.72
C ASP A 29 -11.00 -2.38 6.52
N LYS A 30 -9.89 -2.71 5.85
CA LYS A 30 -9.78 -3.62 4.70
C LYS A 30 -10.74 -3.25 3.56
N GLN A 31 -10.83 -1.96 3.28
CA GLN A 31 -11.67 -1.43 2.22
C GLN A 31 -10.90 -1.39 0.90
N ASP A 32 -11.64 -1.28 -0.20
CA ASP A 32 -11.09 -1.09 -1.55
C ASP A 32 -10.03 -2.12 -1.98
N SER A 33 -10.23 -3.38 -1.58
CA SER A 33 -9.27 -4.47 -1.83
C SER A 33 -7.83 -4.14 -1.38
N CYS A 34 -7.68 -3.31 -0.35
CA CYS A 34 -6.37 -2.86 0.11
C CYS A 34 -5.53 -3.98 0.70
N VAL A 35 -4.35 -4.19 0.11
CA VAL A 35 -3.34 -5.17 0.56
C VAL A 35 -2.15 -4.46 1.20
N LYS A 36 -1.63 -3.41 0.55
CA LYS A 36 -0.47 -2.65 1.03
C LYS A 36 -0.57 -1.20 0.57
N VAL A 37 -0.33 -0.30 1.51
CA VAL A 37 -0.17 1.15 1.29
C VAL A 37 1.31 1.50 1.36
N VAL A 38 1.81 2.30 0.42
CA VAL A 38 3.12 2.96 0.52
C VAL A 38 2.90 4.46 0.65
N LEU A 39 3.44 5.06 1.71
CA LEU A 39 3.46 6.52 1.88
C LEU A 39 4.78 7.07 1.35
N LYS A 40 4.69 8.07 0.46
CA LYS A 40 5.85 8.78 -0.08
C LYS A 40 6.02 10.13 0.63
N PRO A 41 7.27 10.56 0.90
CA PRO A 41 7.55 11.89 1.45
C PRO A 41 6.97 13.02 0.62
#